data_AF-A0A4Y8JSB2-F1
#
_entry.id   AF-A0A4Y8JSB2-F1
#
_cell.length_a   1.000
_cell.length_b   1.000
_cell.length_c   1.000
_cell.angle_alpha   90.00
_cell.angle_beta   90.00
_cell.angle_gamma   90.00
#
_symmetry.space_group_name_H-M   'P 1'
#
loop_
_entity.id
_entity.type
_entity.pdbx_description
1 polymer ?
#
loop_
_entity_poly.entity_id
_entity_poly.type
_entity_poly.pdbx_seq_one_letter_code
_entity_poly.pdbx_strand_id
1 'polypeptide(L)' 'MNTTSIDTAAAARFIDVFAAADFAGDVGPRMSCTEVDALAGMLRAVGADTAADTWVSAHAEEDQEGDSHHQA' A
#
# COMPACT_ATOMS: atom_id res chain seq x y z
N MET A 1 -15.70 17.02 -2.58
CA MET A 1 -14.73 15.97 -2.94
C MET A 1 -14.43 16.15 -4.42
N ASN A 2 -13.21 16.57 -4.77
CA ASN A 2 -12.83 16.67 -6.18
C ASN A 2 -12.30 15.31 -6.61
N THR A 3 -12.94 14.71 -7.61
CA THR A 3 -12.50 13.45 -8.20
C THR A 3 -11.52 13.73 -9.33
N THR A 4 -10.39 13.04 -9.29
CA THR A 4 -9.43 12.99 -10.40
C THR A 4 -9.71 11.73 -11.20
N SER A 5 -9.79 11.84 -12.53
CA SER A 5 -9.87 10.68 -13.42
C SER A 5 -8.50 10.07 -13.64
N ILE A 6 -8.38 8.75 -13.52
CA ILE A 6 -7.16 8.00 -13.82
C ILE A 6 -7.42 7.16 -15.08
N ASP A 7 -6.46 7.15 -15.99
CA ASP A 7 -6.51 6.27 -17.16
C ASP A 7 -6.53 4.79 -16.73
N THR A 8 -7.42 3.99 -17.33
CA THR A 8 -7.61 2.59 -16.93
C THR A 8 -6.36 1.75 -17.15
N ALA A 9 -5.60 1.98 -18.22
CA ALA A 9 -4.37 1.23 -18.46
C ALA A 9 -3.28 1.62 -17.46
N ALA A 10 -3.21 2.89 -17.08
CA ALA A 10 -2.32 3.35 -16.00
C ALA A 10 -2.69 2.73 -14.65
N ALA A 11 -3.99 2.68 -14.31
CA ALA A 11 -4.47 2.05 -13.08
C ALA A 11 -4.18 0.54 -13.06
N ALA A 12 -4.44 -0.17 -14.16
CA ALA A 12 -4.15 -1.60 -14.28
C ALA A 12 -2.66 -1.89 -14.09
N ARG A 13 -1.79 -1.11 -14.75
CA ARG A 13 -0.33 -1.27 -14.61
C ARG A 13 0.15 -0.98 -13.18
N PHE A 14 -0.46 -0.01 -12.50
CA PHE A 14 -0.15 0.27 -11.10
C PHE A 14 -0.51 -0.92 -10.22
N ILE A 15 -1.72 -1.47 -10.37
CA ILE A 15 -2.15 -2.67 -9.62
C ILE A 15 -1.22 -3.85 -9.92
N ASP A 16 -0.89 -4.11 -11.18
CA ASP A 16 -0.01 -5.23 -11.56
C ASP A 16 1.36 -5.19 -10.84
N VAL A 17 1.92 -3.99 -10.66
CA VAL A 17 3.21 -3.82 -9.99
C VAL A 17 3.07 -3.93 -8.47
N PHE A 18 2.08 -3.25 -7.89
CA PHE A 18 1.96 -3.11 -6.45
C PHE A 18 1.12 -4.21 -5.78
N ALA A 19 0.41 -5.05 -6.53
CA ALA A 19 -0.25 -6.24 -5.99
C ALA A 19 0.64 -7.49 -6.02
N ALA A 20 1.88 -7.39 -6.52
CA ALA A 20 2.84 -8.48 -6.49
C ALA A 20 3.24 -8.79 -5.03
N ALA A 21 2.88 -9.99 -4.55
CA ALA A 21 3.00 -10.37 -3.15
C ALA A 21 4.43 -10.21 -2.59
N ASP A 22 5.43 -10.62 -3.36
CA ASP A 22 6.83 -10.58 -2.90
C ASP A 22 7.37 -9.14 -2.78
N PHE A 23 6.83 -8.20 -3.57
CA PHE A 23 7.33 -6.84 -3.62
C PHE A 23 6.98 -6.04 -2.35
N ALA A 24 5.79 -6.26 -1.80
CA ALA A 24 5.37 -5.60 -0.57
C ALA A 24 6.25 -6.01 0.62
N GLY A 25 6.60 -7.29 0.75
CA GLY A 25 7.50 -7.77 1.81
C GLY A 25 8.93 -7.23 1.68
N ASP A 26 9.45 -7.10 0.46
CA ASP A 26 10.82 -6.62 0.25
C ASP A 26 10.98 -5.11 0.48
N VAL A 27 9.94 -4.32 0.18
CA VAL A 27 10.02 -2.85 0.16
C VAL A 27 9.21 -2.19 1.27
N GLY A 28 8.05 -2.74 1.62
CA GLY A 28 7.16 -2.21 2.66
C GLY A 28 7.87 -1.88 3.97
N PRO A 29 8.75 -2.74 4.51
CA PRO A 29 9.42 -2.44 5.77
C PRO A 29 10.48 -1.32 5.70
N ARG A 30 10.87 -0.89 4.49
CA ARG A 30 11.81 0.23 4.28
C ARG A 30 11.13 1.57 4.03
N MET A 31 9.81 1.55 3.82
CA MET A 31 9.02 2.75 3.63
C MET A 31 8.69 3.38 4.98
N SER A 32 8.34 4.66 4.99
CA SER A 32 7.72 5.31 6.14
C SER A 32 6.22 5.05 6.17
N CYS A 33 5.60 5.15 7.35
CA CYS A 33 4.14 4.98 7.52
C CYS A 33 3.35 5.87 6.55
N THR A 34 3.80 7.12 6.34
CA THR A 34 3.14 8.06 5.41
C THR A 34 3.20 7.58 3.96
N GLU A 35 4.29 6.96 3.53
CA GLU A 35 4.43 6.45 2.18
C GLU A 35 3.56 5.22 1.96
N VAL A 36 3.50 4.32 2.95
CA VAL A 36 2.66 3.11 2.89
C VAL A 36 1.18 3.46 2.92
N ASP A 37 0.78 4.41 3.76
CA ASP A 37 -0.59 4.91 3.81
C ASP A 37 -1.01 5.57 2.50
N ALA A 38 -0.14 6.37 1.88
CA ALA A 38 -0.41 6.99 0.59
C ALA A 38 -0.57 5.94 -0.52
N LEU A 39 0.30 4.92 -0.54
CA LEU A 39 0.22 3.80 -1.46
C LEU A 39 -1.06 2.98 -1.27
N ALA A 40 -1.36 2.58 -0.03
CA ALA A 40 -2.56 1.85 0.33
C ALA A 40 -3.83 2.64 -0.02
N GLY A 41 -3.83 3.95 0.23
CA GLY A 41 -4.92 4.85 -0.17
C GLY A 41 -5.16 4.86 -1.67
N MET A 42 -4.09 4.89 -2.48
CA MET A 42 -4.20 4.80 -3.93
C MET A 42 -4.72 3.43 -4.39
N LEU A 43 -4.24 2.34 -3.81
CA LEU A 43 -4.70 0.99 -4.11
C LEU A 43 -6.20 0.82 -3.82
N ARG A 44 -6.68 1.31 -2.67
CA ARG A 44 -8.12 1.32 -2.35
C ARG A 44 -8.93 2.18 -3.32
N ALA A 45 -8.39 3.34 -3.71
CA ALA A 45 -9.06 4.22 -4.68
C ALA A 45 -9.27 3.57 -6.07
N VAL A 46 -8.41 2.62 -6.44
CA VAL A 46 -8.55 1.83 -7.68
C VAL A 46 -9.19 0.44 -7.46
N GLY A 47 -9.69 0.16 -6.26
CA GLY A 47 -10.41 -1.08 -5.92
C GLY A 47 -9.52 -2.28 -5.59
N ALA A 48 -8.25 -2.07 -5.31
CA ALA A 48 -7.27 -3.11 -4.96
C ALA A 48 -7.07 -3.22 -3.44
N ASP A 49 -8.16 -3.42 -2.69
CA ASP A 49 -8.16 -3.40 -1.21
C ASP A 49 -7.21 -4.46 -0.60
N THR A 50 -7.20 -5.68 -1.13
CA THR A 50 -6.31 -6.75 -0.65
C THR A 50 -4.84 -6.40 -0.80
N ALA A 51 -4.45 -5.74 -1.89
CA ALA A 51 -3.09 -5.28 -2.09
C ALA A 51 -2.76 -4.17 -1.08
N ALA A 52 -3.69 -3.24 -0.85
CA ALA A 52 -3.52 -2.18 0.14
C ALA A 52 -3.26 -2.75 1.55
N ASP A 53 -4.04 -3.73 1.97
CA ASP A 53 -3.87 -4.37 3.27
C ASP A 53 -2.55 -5.15 3.35
N THR A 54 -2.13 -5.79 2.25
CA THR A 54 -0.82 -6.47 2.17
C THR A 54 0.34 -5.50 2.41
N TRP A 55 0.29 -4.29 1.82
CA TRP A 55 1.32 -3.27 2.04
C TRP A 55 1.35 -2.76 3.49
N VAL A 56 0.18 -2.53 4.08
CA VAL A 56 0.09 -2.10 5.48
C VAL A 56 0.64 -3.18 6.42
N SER A 57 0.29 -4.45 6.19
CA SER A 57 0.81 -5.57 6.99
C SER A 57 2.32 -5.75 6.82
N ALA A 58 2.83 -5.74 5.59
CA ALA A 58 4.26 -5.89 5.34
C ALA A 58 5.10 -4.76 5.95
N HIS A 59 4.56 -3.55 6.03
CA HIS A 59 5.22 -2.44 6.71
C HIS A 59 5.25 -2.63 8.24
N ALA A 60 4.12 -3.04 8.82
CA ALA A 60 3.97 -3.23 10.26
C ALA A 60 4.86 -4.35 10.83
N GLU A 61 5.38 -5.27 10.01
CA GLU A 61 6.28 -6.35 10.45
C GLU A 61 7.62 -5.85 11.03
N GLU A 62 8.07 -4.64 10.67
CA GLU A 62 9.30 -4.02 11.22
C GLU A 62 9.01 -2.83 12.16
N ASP A 63 7.75 -2.55 12.48
CA ASP A 63 7.38 -1.46 13.36
C ASP A 63 7.75 -1.76 14.82
N GLN A 64 8.65 -0.94 15.35
CA GLN A 64 9.05 -0.97 16.76
C GLN A 64 7.88 -0.56 17.68
N GLU A 65 7.89 -1.08 18.91
CA GLU A 65 6.88 -0.84 19.94
C GLU A 65 6.60 0.67 20.13
N GLY A 66 5.42 1.12 19.70
CA GLY A 66 4.97 2.53 19.83
C GLY A 66 4.56 3.24 18.53
N ASP A 67 4.67 2.61 17.36
CA ASP A 67 4.16 3.17 16.09
C ASP A 67 2.68 2.83 15.83
N SER A 68 2.03 3.65 14.99
CA SER A 68 0.60 3.66 14.71
C SER A 68 0.09 2.39 14.04
N HIS A 69 0.96 1.59 13.42
CA HIS A 69 0.62 0.30 12.80
C HIS A 69 1.10 -0.91 13.58
N HIS A 70 1.70 -0.73 14.78
CA HIS A 70 2.07 -1.84 15.65
C HIS A 70 0.82 -2.67 16.01
N GLN A 71 0.79 -3.92 15.56
CA GLN A 71 -0.20 -4.91 15.98
C GLN A 71 0.39 -5.70 17.16
N ALA A 72 -0.25 -5.57 18.33
CA ALA A 72 0.02 -6.38 19.51
C ALA A 72 -0.64 -7.77 19.41
#